data_AF-A0A957VQC7-F1
#
_entry.id   AF-A0A957VQC7-F1
#
_cell.length_a   1.000
_cell.length_b   1.000
_cell.length_c   1.000
_cell.angle_alpha   90.00
_cell.angle_beta   90.00
_cell.angle_gamma   90.00
#
_symmetry.space_group_name_H-M   'P 1'
#
loop_
_entity.id
_entity.type
_entity.pdbx_description
1 polymer ?
#
loop_
_entity_poly.entity_id
_entity_poly.type
_entity_poly.pdbx_seq_one_letter_code
_entity_poly.pdbx_strand_id
1 'polypeptide(L)'
;HGDETGESGADAVLLTRTPDVPHSYRLVNSGVMLAAQADGAAIVTAEGLSSPRDHDLHPLQEQFVTCGAIQCGFCTPAQLLAAKQLLDENPNPTEGEVRTALAGVLCRCTGYLKPVEAVLRAAAQLRGEDLPPYAGNGPPGAMAAASSRAAPTCRRARRRCR
;
A
#
# COMPACT_ATOMS: atom_id res chain seq x y z
N HIS A 1 -0.64 3.65 19.53
CA HIS A 1 -1.16 2.98 20.72
C HIS A 1 -2.67 2.83 20.59
N GLY A 2 -3.16 1.62 20.30
CA GLY A 2 -4.60 1.33 20.12
C GLY A 2 -5.22 0.47 21.22
N ASP A 3 -4.38 -0.29 21.94
CA ASP A 3 -4.70 -1.06 23.13
C ASP A 3 -3.40 -1.33 23.91
N GLU A 4 -3.53 -2.06 25.03
CA GLU A 4 -2.42 -2.47 25.90
C GLU A 4 -1.91 -3.90 25.61
N THR A 5 -2.58 -4.65 24.74
CA THR A 5 -2.34 -6.09 24.52
C THR A 5 -1.66 -6.41 23.19
N GLY A 6 -1.57 -5.44 22.28
CA GLY A 6 -1.08 -5.57 20.91
C GLY A 6 -2.10 -6.23 19.97
N GLU A 7 -3.35 -6.43 20.36
CA GLU A 7 -4.34 -7.17 19.54
C GLU A 7 -4.88 -6.36 18.36
N SER A 8 -4.93 -5.03 18.49
CA SER A 8 -5.40 -4.12 17.45
C SER A 8 -4.39 -3.90 16.34
N GLY A 9 -3.10 -4.09 16.62
CA GLY A 9 -2.00 -3.83 15.69
C GLY A 9 -1.84 -2.37 15.25
N ALA A 10 -2.54 -1.42 15.88
CA ALA A 10 -2.53 -0.02 15.45
C ALA A 10 -1.17 0.69 15.70
N ASP A 11 -0.32 0.12 16.54
CA ASP A 11 1.02 0.57 16.89
C ASP A 11 2.13 -0.24 16.22
N ALA A 12 1.78 -0.99 15.16
CA ALA A 12 2.73 -1.82 14.45
C ALA A 12 3.82 -1.00 13.75
N VAL A 13 5.05 -1.51 13.79
CA VAL A 13 6.23 -1.01 13.07
C VAL A 13 6.93 -2.16 12.36
N LEU A 14 7.75 -1.88 11.36
CA LEU A 14 8.61 -2.90 10.74
C LEU A 14 9.96 -2.94 11.45
N LEU A 15 10.41 -4.14 11.82
CA LEU A 15 11.68 -4.41 12.46
C LEU A 15 12.55 -5.30 11.57
N THR A 16 13.82 -4.94 11.33
CA THR A 16 14.79 -5.81 10.64
C THR A 16 16.17 -5.72 11.28
N ARG A 17 16.95 -6.81 11.25
CA ARG A 17 18.38 -6.81 11.64
C ARG A 17 19.33 -6.76 10.45
N THR A 18 18.79 -6.89 9.24
CA THR A 18 19.54 -6.93 7.98
C THR A 18 18.83 -6.03 6.97
N PRO A 19 18.88 -4.70 7.17
CA PRO A 19 18.13 -3.75 6.34
C PRO A 19 18.54 -3.77 4.85
N ASP A 20 19.71 -4.33 4.54
CA ASP A 20 20.25 -4.56 3.21
C ASP A 20 19.70 -5.82 2.51
N VAL A 21 19.05 -6.73 3.25
CA VAL A 21 18.47 -7.97 2.71
C VAL A 21 16.99 -7.76 2.38
N PRO A 22 16.56 -7.97 1.13
CA PRO A 22 15.15 -7.95 0.75
C PRO A 22 14.32 -8.93 1.60
N HIS A 23 13.06 -8.57 1.89
CA HIS A 23 12.12 -9.42 2.66
C HIS A 23 12.54 -9.72 4.11
N SER A 24 13.41 -8.91 4.71
CA SER A 24 13.88 -9.12 6.09
C SER A 24 13.02 -8.44 7.16
N TYR A 25 11.96 -7.72 6.76
CA TYR A 25 11.12 -6.99 7.68
C TYR A 25 10.13 -7.91 8.39
N ARG A 26 9.97 -7.68 9.70
CA ARG A 26 8.90 -8.27 10.49
C ARG A 26 8.05 -7.19 11.09
N LEU A 27 6.75 -7.23 10.83
CA LEU A 27 5.75 -6.39 11.49
C LEU A 27 5.65 -6.80 12.96
N VAL A 28 5.79 -5.82 13.86
CA VAL A 28 5.75 -6.02 15.31
C VAL A 28 4.97 -4.90 15.99
N ASN A 29 4.23 -5.23 17.06
CA ASN A 29 3.50 -4.25 17.85
C ASN A 29 4.43 -3.57 18.85
N SER A 30 4.63 -2.26 18.68
CA SER A 30 5.64 -1.52 19.44
C SER A 30 5.29 -1.33 20.91
N GLY A 31 4.00 -1.28 21.28
CA GLY A 31 3.53 -1.06 22.64
C GLY A 31 3.74 -2.24 23.58
N VAL A 32 3.86 -3.45 23.03
CA VAL A 32 4.08 -4.70 23.81
C VAL A 32 5.47 -5.31 23.57
N MET A 33 6.26 -4.73 22.67
CA MET A 33 7.63 -5.15 22.41
C MET A 33 8.58 -4.55 23.45
N LEU A 34 9.50 -5.37 23.98
CA LEU A 34 10.53 -4.87 24.90
C LEU A 34 11.60 -4.11 24.12
N ALA A 35 12.06 -2.98 24.66
CA ALA A 35 13.14 -2.18 24.04
C ALA A 35 14.40 -3.01 23.76
N ALA A 36 14.76 -3.94 24.64
CA ALA A 36 15.90 -4.84 24.45
C ALA A 36 15.78 -5.74 23.20
N GLN A 37 14.56 -6.04 22.73
CA GLN A 37 14.36 -6.81 21.50
C GLN A 37 14.68 -6.00 20.23
N ALA A 38 14.62 -4.67 20.32
CA ALA A 38 14.94 -3.75 19.24
C ALA A 38 16.45 -3.47 19.15
N ASP A 39 17.25 -3.92 20.11
CA ASP A 39 18.67 -3.67 20.13
C ASP A 39 19.37 -4.23 18.89
N GLY A 40 20.11 -3.37 18.20
CA GLY A 40 20.78 -3.64 16.92
C GLY A 40 19.86 -3.80 15.71
N ALA A 41 18.55 -3.55 15.83
CA ALA A 41 17.61 -3.60 14.72
C ALA A 41 17.34 -2.21 14.12
N ALA A 42 17.04 -2.17 12.82
CA ALA A 42 16.46 -1.03 12.16
C ALA A 42 14.93 -1.07 12.29
N ILE A 43 14.34 0.09 12.58
CA ILE A 43 12.88 0.27 12.69
C ILE A 43 12.43 1.17 11.55
N VAL A 44 11.39 0.75 10.83
CA VAL A 44 10.71 1.56 9.82
C VAL A 44 9.28 1.84 10.27
N THR A 45 8.96 3.13 10.36
CA THR A 45 7.61 3.63 10.65
C THR A 45 6.94 4.11 9.35
N ALA A 46 5.67 4.51 9.43
CA ALA A 46 4.92 4.96 8.25
C ALA A 46 5.54 6.19 7.58
N GLU A 47 6.18 7.07 8.36
CA GLU A 47 6.93 8.24 7.88
C GLU A 47 8.18 7.82 7.09
N GLY A 48 8.78 6.67 7.43
CA GLY A 48 9.95 6.11 6.74
C GLY A 48 9.65 5.53 5.37
N LEU A 49 8.37 5.51 4.93
CA LEU A 49 7.98 5.06 3.60
C LEU A 49 8.25 6.09 2.50
N SER A 50 8.21 7.38 2.83
CA SER A 50 8.36 8.47 1.87
C SER A 50 9.85 8.73 1.60
N SER A 51 10.21 9.08 0.35
CA SER A 51 11.58 9.48 0.01
C SER A 51 11.91 10.82 0.68
N PRO A 52 12.96 10.91 1.52
CA PRO A 52 13.35 12.18 2.15
C PRO A 52 13.80 13.25 1.14
N ARG A 53 14.14 12.86 -0.10
CA ARG A 53 14.71 13.76 -1.11
C ARG A 53 13.64 14.43 -1.97
N ASP A 54 12.56 13.71 -2.25
CA ASP A 54 11.61 14.12 -3.28
C ASP A 54 10.25 14.53 -2.67
N HIS A 55 10.05 14.33 -1.37
CA HIS A 55 8.74 14.49 -0.69
C HIS A 55 7.61 13.66 -1.35
N ASP A 56 7.98 12.73 -2.21
CA ASP A 56 7.04 11.86 -2.89
C ASP A 56 6.49 10.83 -1.92
N LEU A 57 5.17 10.67 -2.00
CA LEU A 57 4.46 9.64 -1.27
C LEU A 57 4.86 8.26 -1.85
N HIS A 58 5.00 7.29 -0.96
CA HIS A 58 5.12 5.91 -1.40
C HIS A 58 3.84 5.50 -2.15
N PRO A 59 3.88 4.66 -3.21
CA PRO A 59 2.68 4.22 -3.92
C PRO A 59 1.56 3.67 -3.01
N LEU A 60 1.93 3.02 -1.90
CA LEU A 60 0.98 2.63 -0.86
C LEU A 60 0.24 3.83 -0.24
N GLN A 61 0.96 4.88 0.15
CA GLN A 61 0.38 6.10 0.71
C GLN A 61 -0.52 6.80 -0.34
N GLU A 62 -0.06 6.92 -1.58
CA GLU A 62 -0.82 7.52 -2.69
C GLU A 62 -2.13 6.79 -2.96
N GLN A 63 -2.10 5.45 -3.05
CA GLN A 63 -3.29 4.67 -3.35
C GLN A 63 -4.26 4.61 -2.18
N PHE A 64 -3.79 4.69 -0.93
CA PHE A 64 -4.68 4.82 0.23
C PHE A 64 -5.49 6.12 0.19
N VAL A 65 -4.86 7.23 -0.20
CA VAL A 65 -5.54 8.52 -0.40
C VAL A 65 -6.49 8.43 -1.60
N THR A 66 -6.00 7.95 -2.74
CA THR A 66 -6.76 7.89 -4.00
C THR A 66 -8.01 7.02 -3.88
N CYS A 67 -7.92 5.88 -3.20
CA CYS A 67 -9.06 4.96 -3.04
C CYS A 67 -10.02 5.41 -1.93
N GLY A 68 -9.69 6.45 -1.16
CA GLY A 68 -10.44 6.83 0.04
C GLY A 68 -10.41 5.72 1.10
N ALA A 69 -9.26 5.04 1.23
CA ALA A 69 -9.03 4.00 2.24
C ALA A 69 -8.79 4.56 3.65
N ILE A 70 -8.85 5.88 3.81
CA ILE A 70 -8.62 6.61 5.06
C ILE A 70 -9.93 7.29 5.47
N GLN A 71 -10.43 6.94 6.66
CA GLN A 71 -11.53 7.67 7.31
C GLN A 71 -11.00 8.41 8.55
N CYS A 72 -11.02 7.77 9.73
CA CYS A 72 -10.43 8.34 10.93
C CYS A 72 -8.88 8.36 10.91
N GLY A 73 -8.26 7.54 10.05
CA GLY A 73 -6.81 7.49 9.85
C GLY A 73 -6.02 6.74 10.93
N PHE A 74 -6.65 6.32 12.03
CA PHE A 74 -5.94 5.76 13.18
C PHE A 74 -5.17 4.46 12.87
N CYS A 75 -5.80 3.53 12.13
CA CYS A 75 -5.18 2.26 11.75
C CYS A 75 -4.30 2.36 10.50
N THR A 76 -4.34 3.48 9.78
CA THR A 76 -3.69 3.64 8.48
C THR A 76 -2.18 3.45 8.51
N PRO A 77 -1.42 4.01 9.48
CA PRO A 77 0.03 3.81 9.55
C PRO A 77 0.43 2.34 9.59
N ALA A 78 -0.22 1.56 10.46
CA ALA A 78 0.04 0.13 10.61
C ALA A 78 -0.41 -0.66 9.37
N GLN A 79 -1.55 -0.32 8.75
CA GLN A 79 -1.99 -0.96 7.50
C GLN A 79 -1.01 -0.73 6.35
N LEU A 80 -0.41 0.46 6.25
CA LEU A 80 0.61 0.75 5.23
C LEU A 80 1.86 -0.11 5.44
N LEU A 81 2.29 -0.31 6.69
CA LEU A 81 3.45 -1.14 7.02
C LEU A 81 3.19 -2.63 6.81
N ALA A 82 2.01 -3.11 7.20
CA ALA A 82 1.57 -4.48 6.91
C ALA A 82 1.54 -4.76 5.41
N ALA A 83 0.98 -3.83 4.63
CA ALA A 83 0.97 -3.92 3.18
C ALA A 83 2.38 -3.85 2.58
N LYS A 84 3.27 -3.00 3.12
CA LYS A 84 4.67 -2.96 2.69
C LYS A 84 5.36 -4.31 2.88
N GLN A 85 5.23 -4.92 4.06
CA GLN A 85 5.84 -6.23 4.29
C GLN A 85 5.36 -7.26 3.25
N LEU A 86 4.04 -7.32 3.03
CA LEU A 86 3.45 -8.20 2.01
C LEU A 86 4.00 -7.91 0.61
N LEU A 87 4.06 -6.65 0.18
CA LEU A 87 4.47 -6.29 -1.18
C LEU A 87 5.97 -6.41 -1.40
N ASP A 88 6.75 -6.23 -0.36
CA ASP A 88 8.16 -6.55 -0.40
C ASP A 88 8.29 -8.05 -0.69
N GLU A 89 7.62 -8.94 0.06
CA GLU A 89 7.64 -10.42 -0.11
C GLU A 89 7.02 -10.93 -1.42
N ASN A 90 5.85 -10.40 -1.79
CA ASN A 90 5.08 -10.78 -2.96
C ASN A 90 4.62 -9.51 -3.71
N PRO A 91 5.33 -9.09 -4.78
CA PRO A 91 4.96 -7.93 -5.57
C PRO A 91 3.64 -8.05 -6.32
N ASN A 92 3.02 -9.24 -6.41
CA ASN A 92 1.75 -9.48 -7.08
C ASN A 92 0.80 -10.32 -6.20
N PRO A 93 0.33 -9.76 -5.07
CA PRO A 93 -0.53 -10.49 -4.16
C PRO A 93 -1.95 -10.59 -4.71
N THR A 94 -2.62 -11.66 -4.33
CA THR A 94 -4.06 -11.84 -4.49
C THR A 94 -4.82 -11.04 -3.42
N GLU A 95 -6.12 -10.80 -3.65
CA GLU A 95 -6.98 -10.14 -2.66
C GLU A 95 -6.98 -10.85 -1.30
N GLY A 96 -6.97 -12.20 -1.31
CA GLY A 96 -6.95 -13.01 -0.10
C GLY A 96 -5.67 -12.86 0.72
N GLU A 97 -4.51 -12.74 0.05
CA GLU A 97 -3.23 -12.48 0.71
C GLU A 97 -3.20 -11.08 1.33
N VAL A 98 -3.73 -10.08 0.62
CA VAL A 98 -3.86 -8.71 1.16
C VAL A 98 -4.76 -8.69 2.40
N ARG A 99 -5.91 -9.37 2.35
CA ARG A 99 -6.81 -9.47 3.51
C ARG A 99 -6.13 -10.14 4.70
N THR A 100 -5.38 -11.22 4.45
CA THR A 100 -4.62 -11.92 5.50
C THR A 100 -3.56 -11.00 6.10
N ALA A 101 -2.80 -10.28 5.29
CA ALA A 101 -1.77 -9.35 5.77
C ALA A 101 -2.37 -8.21 6.61
N LEU A 102 -3.53 -7.67 6.20
CA LEU A 102 -4.20 -6.59 6.92
C LEU A 102 -5.01 -7.06 8.14
N ALA A 103 -5.29 -8.36 8.28
CA ALA A 103 -6.11 -8.90 9.36
C ALA A 103 -5.50 -8.67 10.75
N GLY A 104 -4.18 -8.50 10.84
CA GLY A 104 -3.47 -8.15 12.07
C GLY A 104 -3.60 -6.69 12.48
N VAL A 105 -4.26 -5.84 11.69
CA VAL A 105 -4.45 -4.40 11.97
C VAL A 105 -5.92 -4.05 11.93
N LEU A 106 -6.53 -3.89 13.12
CA LEU A 106 -7.95 -3.67 13.26
C LEU A 106 -8.38 -2.29 12.74
N CYS A 107 -9.37 -2.30 11.86
CA CYS A 107 -10.03 -1.09 11.36
C CYS A 107 -11.52 -1.10 11.65
N ARG A 108 -12.01 -0.06 12.32
CA ARG A 108 -13.44 0.09 12.64
C ARG A 108 -14.24 0.84 11.58
N CYS A 109 -13.59 1.64 10.75
CA CYS A 109 -14.27 2.61 9.88
C CYS A 109 -14.47 2.11 8.44
N THR A 110 -13.47 1.47 7.83
CA THR A 110 -13.43 1.24 6.37
C THR A 110 -14.01 -0.11 5.94
N GLY A 111 -14.15 -1.07 6.87
CA GLY A 111 -14.57 -2.44 6.55
C GLY A 111 -13.58 -3.20 5.66
N TYR A 112 -12.31 -2.78 5.61
CA TYR A 112 -11.19 -3.38 4.86
C TYR A 112 -11.29 -3.35 3.33
N LEU A 113 -12.46 -3.10 2.76
CA LEU A 113 -12.66 -3.13 1.31
C LEU A 113 -11.71 -2.16 0.57
N LYS A 114 -11.74 -0.88 0.94
CA LYS A 114 -10.93 0.16 0.30
C LYS A 114 -9.43 0.04 0.58
N PRO A 115 -8.98 -0.30 1.80
CA PRO A 115 -7.58 -0.65 2.03
C PRO A 115 -7.08 -1.79 1.13
N VAL A 116 -7.88 -2.85 0.95
CA VAL A 116 -7.50 -3.98 0.08
C VAL A 116 -7.36 -3.52 -1.38
N GLU A 117 -8.31 -2.74 -1.89
CA GLU A 117 -8.22 -2.15 -3.23
C GLU A 117 -6.98 -1.26 -3.40
N ALA A 118 -6.68 -0.43 -2.40
CA ALA A 118 -5.53 0.46 -2.40
C ALA A 118 -4.21 -0.32 -2.46
N VAL A 119 -4.08 -1.41 -1.70
CA VAL A 119 -2.88 -2.26 -1.73
C VAL A 119 -2.71 -2.94 -3.08
N LEU A 120 -3.77 -3.49 -3.67
CA LEU A 120 -3.71 -4.13 -4.99
C LEU A 120 -3.31 -3.13 -6.08
N ARG A 121 -3.85 -1.91 -6.03
CA ARG A 121 -3.47 -0.83 -6.94
C ARG A 121 -2.02 -0.40 -6.72
N ALA A 122 -1.57 -0.27 -5.46
CA ALA A 122 -0.19 0.08 -5.16
C ALA A 122 0.78 -1.00 -5.68
N ALA A 123 0.42 -2.28 -5.57
CA ALA A 123 1.19 -3.38 -6.13
C ALA A 123 1.34 -3.25 -7.66
N ALA A 124 0.23 -2.99 -8.36
CA ALA A 124 0.25 -2.75 -9.81
C ALA A 124 1.08 -1.52 -10.20
N GLN A 125 0.97 -0.41 -9.46
CA GLN A 125 1.81 0.79 -9.69
C GLN A 125 3.30 0.49 -9.48
N LEU A 126 3.67 -0.25 -8.43
CA LEU A 126 5.05 -0.65 -8.15
C LEU A 126 5.63 -1.56 -9.25
N ARG A 127 4.78 -2.34 -9.93
CA ARG A 127 5.17 -3.15 -11.10
C ARG A 127 5.24 -2.33 -12.41
N GLY A 128 4.89 -1.04 -12.37
CA GLY A 128 4.91 -0.15 -13.54
C GLY A 128 3.68 -0.27 -14.44
N GLU A 129 2.56 -0.78 -13.93
CA GLU A 129 1.31 -0.84 -14.68
C GLU A 129 0.60 0.52 -14.73
N ASP A 130 0.00 0.85 -15.88
CA ASP A 130 -0.81 2.05 -16.03
C ASP A 130 -2.19 1.84 -15.40
N LEU A 131 -2.49 2.61 -14.35
CA LEU A 131 -3.70 2.44 -13.56
C LEU A 131 -4.83 3.33 -14.10
N PRO A 132 -6.02 2.77 -14.36
CA PRO A 132 -7.18 3.60 -14.66
C PRO A 132 -7.55 4.47 -13.44
N PRO A 133 -8.24 5.62 -13.68
CA PRO A 133 -8.79 6.44 -12.61
C PRO A 133 -9.62 5.62 -11.63
N TYR A 134 -9.52 5.91 -10.33
CA TYR A 134 -10.27 5.20 -9.31
C TYR A 134 -11.77 5.53 -9.42
N ALA A 135 -12.61 4.51 -9.62
CA ALA A 135 -14.04 4.68 -9.89
C ALA A 135 -14.94 4.64 -8.64
N GLY A 136 -14.38 4.52 -7.43
CA GLY A 136 -15.09 4.73 -6.16
C GLY A 136 -16.15 3.73 -5.73
N ASN A 137 -16.76 2.95 -6.65
CA ASN A 137 -18.01 2.22 -6.41
C ASN A 137 -18.07 0.81 -7.03
N GLY A 138 -16.95 0.15 -7.33
CA GLY A 138 -16.92 -1.22 -7.86
C GLY A 138 -16.80 -2.28 -6.75
N PRO A 139 -17.29 -3.52 -6.95
CA PRO A 139 -16.94 -4.63 -6.07
C PRO A 139 -15.42 -4.90 -6.12
N PRO A 140 -14.82 -5.39 -5.03
CA PRO A 140 -13.40 -5.71 -5.00
C PRO A 140 -13.09 -6.76 -6.09
N GLY A 141 -12.03 -6.54 -6.86
CA GLY A 141 -11.60 -7.44 -7.95
C GLY A 141 -11.95 -6.98 -9.36
N ALA A 142 -12.75 -5.93 -9.53
CA ALA A 142 -12.95 -5.30 -10.84
C ALA A 142 -11.84 -4.27 -11.15
N MET A 143 -10.59 -4.74 -11.32
CA MET A 143 -9.67 -3.98 -12.19
C MET A 143 -10.33 -4.01 -13.56
N ALA A 144 -10.98 -2.90 -13.92
CA ALA A 144 -11.68 -2.76 -15.18
C ALA A 144 -10.73 -3.20 -16.29
N ALA A 145 -11.09 -4.31 -16.95
CA ALA A 145 -10.41 -4.78 -18.13
C ALA A 145 -10.25 -3.58 -19.06
N ALA A 146 -9.00 -3.21 -19.34
CA ALA A 146 -8.68 -2.11 -20.22
C ALA A 146 -9.41 -2.35 -21.55
N SER A 147 -10.53 -1.66 -21.74
CA SER A 147 -11.25 -1.68 -22.99
C SER A 147 -10.40 -0.90 -23.98
N SER A 148 -9.58 -1.64 -24.73
CA SER A 148 -8.88 -1.14 -25.88
C SER A 148 -9.89 -0.51 -26.86
N ARG A 149 -10.01 0.83 -26.84
CA ARG A 149 -10.68 1.57 -27.90
C ARG A 149 -9.90 2.83 -28.28
N ALA A 150 -9.04 2.59 -29.27
CA ALA A 150 -8.71 3.43 -30.42
C ALA A 150 -8.23 4.88 -30.19
N ALA A 151 -6.95 5.10 -30.50
CA ALA A 151 -6.39 6.42 -30.80
C ALA A 151 -7.24 7.13 -31.89
N PRO A 152 -7.47 8.45 -31.79
CA PRO A 152 -8.11 9.18 -32.88
C PRO A 152 -7.15 9.14 -34.08
N THR A 153 -7.64 8.57 -35.18
CA THR A 153 -6.94 8.60 -36.46
C THR A 153 -6.72 10.06 -36.86
N CYS A 154 -5.47 10.51 -36.76
CA CYS A 154 -5.00 11.76 -37.34
C CYS A 154 -5.25 11.70 -38.85
N ARG A 155 -6.40 12.24 -39.29
CA ARG A 155 -6.75 12.40 -40.70
C ARG A 155 -5.75 13.34 -41.35
N ARG A 156 -4.77 12.76 -42.04
CA ARG A 156 -4.06 13.27 -43.22
C ARG A 156 -4.26 14.76 -43.53
N ALA A 157 -3.45 15.63 -42.92
CA ALA A 157 -3.06 16.88 -43.55
C ALA A 157 -1.91 16.58 -44.54
N ARG A 158 -2.26 16.09 -45.75
CA ARG A 158 -1.30 16.04 -46.84
C ARG A 158 -1.04 17.47 -47.30
N ARG A 159 0.09 18.00 -46.84
CA ARG A 159 0.88 19.07 -47.47
C ARG A 159 0.73 19.01 -48.99
N ARG A 160 0.14 20.04 -49.59
CA ARG A 160 0.50 20.47 -50.94
C ARG A 160 1.50 21.60 -50.77
N CYS A 161 2.78 21.25 -50.83
CA CYS A 161 3.79 22.22 -51.24
C CYS A 161 3.56 22.48 -52.74
N ARG A 162 3.15 23.69 -53.07
CA ARG A 162 3.40 24.34 -54.35
C ARG A 162 3.86 25.76 -54.05
#